data_AF-A0A4V2QBH3-F1
#
_entry.id   AF-A0A4V2QBH3-F1
#
_cell.length_a   1.000
_cell.length_b   1.000
_cell.length_c   1.000
_cell.angle_alpha   90.00
_cell.angle_beta   90.00
_cell.angle_gamma   90.00
#
_symmetry.space_group_name_H-M   'P 1'
#
loop_
_entity.id
_entity.type
_entity.pdbx_description
1 polymer ?
#
loop_
_entity_poly.entity_id
_entity_poly.type
_entity_poly.pdbx_seq_one_letter_code
_entity_poly.pdbx_strand_id
1 'polypeptide(L)'
;MTDLERRALLGDRQAQEECTQQGVLLPCWKCGGEAEVNELHTGGKPLYTVACQKHYCGAYGAGSSSIQKAIEFWNTRPTLPVGRCGECAAYVDSKCANTGYYKSETGFCDDFAPKEDI
;
A
#
# COMPACT_ATOMS: atom_id res chain seq x y z
N MET A 1 12.01 -4.11 7.23
CA MET A 1 10.56 -4.04 7.00
C MET A 1 9.86 -4.80 8.11
N THR A 2 8.93 -4.14 8.82
CA THR A 2 8.14 -4.74 9.91
C THR A 2 6.88 -5.44 9.38
N ASP A 3 6.18 -6.23 10.20
CA ASP A 3 4.86 -6.79 9.78
C ASP A 3 3.84 -5.67 9.54
N LEU A 4 3.88 -4.60 10.36
CA LEU A 4 3.03 -3.43 10.18
C LEU A 4 3.22 -2.80 8.80
N GLU A 5 4.47 -2.50 8.42
CA GLU A 5 4.81 -1.94 7.10
C GLU A 5 4.41 -2.90 5.97
N ARG A 6 4.62 -4.20 6.16
CA ARG A 6 4.25 -5.23 5.19
C ARG A 6 2.73 -5.24 4.95
N ARG A 7 1.93 -5.21 6.02
CA ARG A 7 0.46 -5.16 5.92
C ARG A 7 -0.01 -3.86 5.28
N ALA A 8 0.58 -2.72 5.66
CA ALA A 8 0.26 -1.42 5.09
C ALA A 8 0.54 -1.37 3.58
N LEU A 9 1.67 -1.94 3.14
CA LEU A 9 2.02 -2.08 1.72
C LEU A 9 1.03 -2.94 0.92
N LEU A 10 0.39 -3.92 1.58
CA LEU A 10 -0.61 -4.80 0.99
C LEU A 10 -2.04 -4.22 1.02
N GLY A 11 -2.20 -2.95 1.41
CA GLY A 11 -3.51 -2.30 1.41
C GLY A 11 -4.29 -2.42 2.73
N ASP A 12 -3.67 -2.89 3.81
CA ASP A 12 -4.31 -2.91 5.13
C ASP A 12 -4.52 -1.49 5.64
N ARG A 13 -5.77 -1.02 5.65
CA ARG A 13 -6.11 0.37 6.02
C ARG A 13 -5.73 0.70 7.45
N GLN A 14 -5.90 -0.22 8.40
CA GLN A 14 -5.52 0.02 9.79
C GLN A 14 -4.01 0.11 9.93
N ALA A 15 -3.26 -0.74 9.22
CA ALA A 15 -1.80 -0.68 9.22
C ALA A 15 -1.28 0.62 8.57
N GLN A 16 -1.91 1.08 7.49
CA GLN A 16 -1.58 2.37 6.85
C GLN A 16 -1.80 3.54 7.80
N GLU A 17 -2.94 3.57 8.49
CA GLU A 17 -3.27 4.59 9.49
C GLU A 17 -2.27 4.58 10.65
N GLU A 18 -1.92 3.40 11.16
CA GLU A 18 -0.95 3.25 12.25
C GLU A 18 0.46 3.69 11.82
N CYS A 19 0.92 3.33 10.61
CA CYS A 19 2.16 3.85 10.04
C CYS A 19 2.14 5.39 9.99
N THR A 20 1.05 5.98 9.52
CA THR A 20 0.89 7.44 9.45
C THR A 20 0.86 8.11 10.83
N GLN A 21 0.23 7.49 11.82
CA GLN A 21 0.23 7.98 13.20
C GLN A 21 1.63 7.95 13.82
N GLN A 22 2.42 6.92 13.50
CA GLN A 22 3.81 6.79 13.94
C GLN A 22 4.79 7.65 13.11
N GLY A 23 4.33 8.32 12.05
CA GLY A 23 5.18 9.08 11.13
C GLY A 23 6.10 8.21 10.25
N VAL A 24 5.81 6.91 10.15
CA VAL A 24 6.54 5.95 9.32
C VAL A 24 6.20 6.20 7.86
N LEU A 25 7.21 6.39 7.02
CA LEU A 25 7.06 6.47 5.57
C LEU A 25 7.19 5.08 4.96
N LEU A 26 6.14 4.61 4.28
CA LEU A 26 6.26 3.39 3.50
C LEU A 26 7.28 3.57 2.36
N PRO A 27 7.95 2.48 1.94
CA PRO A 27 8.84 2.52 0.78
C PRO A 27 8.16 3.11 -0.46
N CYS A 28 8.97 3.68 -1.33
CA CYS A 28 8.55 4.25 -2.60
C CYS A 28 7.70 3.26 -3.39
N TRP A 29 6.47 3.67 -3.69
CA TRP A 29 5.51 2.88 -4.48
C TRP A 29 6.02 2.54 -5.88
N LYS A 30 6.99 3.28 -6.41
CA LYS A 30 7.57 3.06 -7.74
C LYS A 30 8.77 2.13 -7.74
N CYS A 31 9.72 2.30 -6.81
CA CYS A 31 11.00 1.59 -6.85
C CYS A 31 11.39 0.87 -5.56
N GLY A 32 10.55 0.91 -4.52
CA GLY A 32 10.82 0.31 -3.20
C GLY A 32 11.93 0.99 -2.40
N GLY A 33 12.47 2.11 -2.88
CA GLY A 33 13.51 2.88 -2.19
C GLY A 33 12.96 3.73 -1.06
N GLU A 34 13.87 4.37 -0.32
CA GLU A 34 13.53 5.26 0.78
C GLU A 34 12.78 6.52 0.31
N ALA A 35 11.99 7.06 1.22
CA ALA A 35 11.15 8.22 1.00
C ALA A 35 11.41 9.26 2.10
N GLU A 36 11.16 10.52 1.78
CA GLU A 36 11.37 11.64 2.70
C GLU A 36 10.27 12.69 2.56
N VAL A 37 10.00 13.41 3.65
CA VAL A 37 9.12 14.57 3.63
C VAL A 37 9.90 15.78 3.13
N ASN A 38 9.35 16.47 2.14
CA ASN A 38 9.86 17.71 1.59
C ASN A 38 8.91 18.87 1.94
N GLU A 39 9.49 20.00 2.34
CA GLU A 39 8.79 21.26 2.54
C GLU A 39 8.97 22.16 1.31
N LEU A 40 7.86 22.52 0.68
CA LEU A 40 7.82 23.35 -0.51
C LEU A 40 7.37 24.77 -0.16
N HIS A 41 8.20 25.73 -0.55
CA HIS A 41 7.95 27.15 -0.37
C HIS A 41 7.36 27.74 -1.65
N THR A 42 6.04 27.85 -1.70
CA THR A 42 5.29 28.32 -2.89
C THR A 42 4.92 29.80 -2.82
N GLY A 43 5.62 30.59 -2.00
CA GLY A 43 5.34 32.02 -1.76
C GLY A 43 4.18 32.29 -0.79
N GLY A 44 3.59 31.25 -0.20
CA GLY A 44 2.58 31.31 0.84
C GLY A 44 2.93 30.42 2.03
N LYS A 45 1.90 29.90 2.73
CA LYS A 45 2.11 28.87 3.76
C LYS A 45 2.83 27.65 3.14
N PRO A 46 3.76 27.02 3.88
CA PRO A 46 4.49 25.87 3.36
C PRO A 46 3.55 24.73 3.01
N LEU A 47 3.90 24.00 1.94
CA LEU A 47 3.24 22.77 1.54
C LEU A 47 4.20 21.60 1.78
N TYR A 48 3.71 20.53 2.41
CA TYR A 48 4.47 19.32 2.68
C TYR A 48 4.09 18.23 1.68
N THR A 49 5.07 17.45 1.26
CA THR A 49 4.88 16.32 0.35
C THR A 49 5.89 15.24 0.69
N VAL A 50 5.65 14.01 0.26
CA VAL A 50 6.64 12.94 0.39
C VAL A 50 7.18 12.59 -0.99
N ALA A 51 8.49 12.44 -1.12
CA ALA A 51 9.13 12.03 -2.37
C ALA A 51 10.07 10.86 -2.14
N CYS A 52 10.37 10.12 -3.22
CA CYS A 52 11.47 9.17 -3.17
C CYS A 52 12.81 9.89 -3.19
N GLN A 53 13.71 9.50 -2.29
CA GLN A 53 15.07 10.06 -2.20
C GLN A 53 15.93 9.73 -3.44
N LYS A 54 15.55 8.71 -4.20
CA LYS A 54 16.25 8.30 -5.41
C LYS A 54 15.99 9.32 -6.52
N HIS A 55 16.96 10.19 -6.78
CA HIS A 55 16.85 11.34 -7.70
C HIS A 55 16.18 11.02 -9.06
N TYR A 56 16.49 9.87 -9.66
CA TYR A 56 15.95 9.46 -10.96
C TYR A 56 14.67 8.60 -10.88
N CYS A 57 14.13 8.37 -9.68
CA CYS A 57 12.85 7.69 -9.52
C CYS A 57 11.69 8.61 -9.91
N GLY A 58 11.74 9.89 -9.50
CA GLY A 58 10.70 10.88 -9.80
C GLY A 58 9.35 10.62 -9.12
N ALA A 59 9.27 9.66 -8.19
CA ALA A 59 8.05 9.38 -7.45
C ALA A 59 7.78 10.50 -6.44
N TYR A 60 6.61 11.12 -6.54
CA TYR A 60 6.19 12.25 -5.73
C TYR A 60 4.76 12.04 -5.23
N GLY A 61 4.55 12.30 -3.94
CA GLY A 61 3.24 12.23 -3.30
C GLY A 61 2.40 13.48 -3.51
N ALA A 62 1.13 13.39 -3.15
CA ALA A 62 0.26 14.55 -3.09
C ALA A 62 0.70 15.50 -1.96
N GLY A 63 0.75 16.79 -2.27
CA GLY A 63 1.10 17.81 -1.29
C GLY A 63 -0.07 18.15 -0.35
N SER A 64 0.25 18.57 0.86
CA SER A 64 -0.72 18.97 1.88
C SER A 64 -0.18 20.09 2.76
N SER A 65 -1.07 20.82 3.43
CA SER A 65 -0.70 21.85 4.42
C SER A 65 -0.18 21.27 5.74
N SER A 66 -0.23 19.95 5.94
CA SER A 66 0.35 19.27 7.10
C SER A 66 1.23 18.09 6.70
N ILE A 67 2.32 17.90 7.44
CA ILE A 67 3.23 16.75 7.27
C ILE A 67 2.46 15.45 7.41
N GLN A 68 1.61 15.33 8.44
CA GLN A 68 0.90 14.08 8.70
C GLN A 68 -0.06 13.69 7.57
N LYS A 69 -0.72 14.67 6.94
CA LYS A 69 -1.58 14.39 5.79
C LYS A 69 -0.78 14.06 4.53
N ALA A 70 0.40 14.66 4.34
CA ALA A 70 1.32 14.26 3.28
C ALA A 70 1.80 12.80 3.45
N ILE A 71 2.10 12.40 4.69
CA ILE A 71 2.43 11.01 5.04
C ILE A 71 1.25 10.07 4.78
N GLU A 72 0.02 10.45 5.17
CA GLU A 72 -1.20 9.69 4.89
C GLU A 72 -1.39 9.42 3.39
N PHE A 73 -1.25 10.46 2.56
CA PHE A 73 -1.34 10.32 1.11
C PHE A 73 -0.24 9.40 0.57
N TRP A 74 0.97 9.52 1.10
CA TRP A 74 2.08 8.67 0.69
C TRP A 74 1.94 7.22 1.15
N ASN A 75 1.31 6.96 2.31
CA ASN A 75 1.15 5.61 2.87
C ASN A 75 -0.08 4.88 2.32
N THR A 76 -1.04 5.59 1.74
CA THR A 76 -2.21 4.98 1.10
C THR A 76 -1.76 4.05 -0.03
N ARG A 77 -2.09 2.77 0.09
CA ARG A 77 -1.93 1.77 -0.98
C ARG A 77 -3.30 1.16 -1.28
N PRO A 78 -3.64 0.97 -2.56
CA PRO A 78 -4.86 0.24 -2.89
C PRO A 78 -4.75 -1.19 -2.35
N THR A 79 -5.86 -1.71 -1.83
CA THR A 79 -5.98 -3.14 -1.56
C THR A 79 -5.83 -3.88 -2.87
N LEU A 80 -4.92 -4.84 -2.92
CA LEU A 80 -4.83 -5.74 -4.06
C LEU A 80 -6.16 -6.48 -4.18
N PRO A 81 -6.65 -6.79 -5.40
CA PRO A 81 -7.82 -7.65 -5.60
C PRO A 81 -7.50 -9.12 -5.31
N VAL A 82 -6.74 -9.36 -4.24
CA VAL A 82 -6.28 -10.65 -3.76
C VAL A 82 -6.77 -10.76 -2.32
N GLY A 83 -7.75 -11.62 -2.09
CA GLY A 83 -8.22 -12.00 -0.76
C GLY A 83 -7.07 -12.51 0.10
N ARG A 84 -7.09 -12.15 1.38
CA ARG A 84 -6.10 -12.64 2.34
C ARG A 84 -6.26 -14.14 2.52
N CYS A 85 -5.20 -14.83 2.96
CA CYS A 85 -5.31 -16.22 3.39
C CYS A 85 -6.41 -16.33 4.47
N GLY A 86 -7.40 -17.20 4.28
CA GLY A 86 -8.60 -17.26 5.13
C GLY A 86 -9.84 -16.63 4.50
N GLU A 87 -9.64 -15.56 3.71
CA GLU A 87 -10.70 -14.71 3.15
C GLU A 87 -10.89 -14.93 1.65
N CYS A 88 -9.97 -15.62 0.98
CA CYS A 88 -10.09 -15.94 -0.45
C CYS A 88 -10.89 -17.22 -0.70
N ALA A 89 -11.46 -17.35 -1.91
CA ALA A 89 -12.24 -18.51 -2.32
C ALA A 89 -11.46 -19.85 -2.23
N ALA A 90 -10.13 -19.83 -2.37
CA ALA A 90 -9.26 -20.99 -2.20
C ALA A 90 -9.18 -21.52 -0.75
N TYR A 91 -9.66 -20.76 0.24
CA TYR A 91 -9.65 -21.17 1.65
C TYR A 91 -10.94 -21.92 2.02
N VAL A 92 -10.81 -23.25 2.11
CA VAL A 92 -11.89 -24.21 2.36
C VAL A 92 -11.45 -25.14 3.51
N ASP A 93 -12.34 -25.52 4.40
CA ASP A 93 -12.05 -26.44 5.53
C ASP A 93 -10.84 -26.02 6.38
N SER A 94 -10.70 -24.71 6.64
CA SER A 94 -9.58 -24.14 7.40
C SER A 94 -8.18 -24.38 6.82
N LYS A 95 -8.09 -24.57 5.49
CA LYS A 95 -6.81 -24.76 4.78
C LYS A 95 -6.86 -24.07 3.41
N CYS A 96 -5.70 -23.63 2.94
CA CYS A 96 -5.55 -23.24 1.54
C CYS A 96 -5.56 -24.51 0.69
N ALA A 97 -6.64 -24.74 -0.05
CA ALA A 97 -6.71 -25.81 -1.01
C ALA A 97 -6.12 -25.31 -2.33
N ASN A 98 -5.07 -25.98 -2.84
CA ASN A 98 -4.73 -25.85 -4.24
C ASN A 98 -5.85 -26.54 -5.03
N THR A 99 -6.72 -25.77 -5.66
CA THR A 99 -7.90 -26.26 -6.37
C THR A 99 -7.53 -27.04 -7.64
N GLY A 100 -6.25 -27.05 -8.06
CA GLY A 100 -5.78 -27.76 -9.24
C GLY A 100 -6.25 -27.17 -10.57
N TYR A 101 -6.97 -26.04 -10.55
CA TYR A 101 -7.45 -25.37 -11.75
C TYR A 101 -6.47 -24.28 -12.19
N TYR A 102 -5.50 -24.68 -13.00
CA TYR A 102 -4.62 -23.75 -13.70
C TYR A 102 -5.45 -23.05 -14.79
N LYS A 103 -5.94 -21.83 -14.52
CA LYS A 103 -6.48 -20.96 -15.58
C LYS A 103 -5.35 -20.56 -16.55
N SER A 104 -5.73 -20.29 -17.80
CA SER A 104 -4.81 -19.98 -18.90
C SER A 104 -3.90 -18.78 -18.59
N GLU A 105 -2.78 -18.67 -19.32
CA GLU A 105 -1.75 -17.60 -19.19
C GLU A 105 -2.29 -16.15 -19.23
N THR A 106 -3.56 -15.97 -19.60
CA THR A 106 -4.26 -14.69 -19.77
C THR A 106 -5.26 -14.37 -18.65
N GLY A 107 -5.51 -15.28 -17.70
CA GLY A 107 -6.51 -15.11 -16.64
C GLY A 107 -5.90 -14.82 -15.27
N PHE A 108 -6.48 -13.88 -14.53
CA PHE A 108 -6.22 -13.76 -13.09
C PHE A 108 -6.85 -14.95 -12.36
N CYS A 109 -6.23 -15.39 -11.25
CA CYS A 109 -6.74 -16.51 -10.47
C CYS A 109 -7.83 -16.01 -9.51
N ASP A 110 -9.09 -16.15 -9.93
CA ASP A 110 -10.28 -15.77 -9.13
C ASP A 110 -10.37 -16.52 -7.79
N ASP A 111 -9.69 -17.66 -7.64
CA ASP A 111 -9.64 -18.40 -6.36
C ASP A 111 -8.94 -17.58 -5.27
N PHE A 112 -8.08 -16.63 -5.66
CA PHE A 112 -7.49 -15.68 -4.75
C PHE A 112 -8.25 -14.37 -4.67
N ALA A 113 -9.41 -14.19 -5.32
CA ALA A 113 -10.24 -13.01 -5.09
C ALA A 113 -10.81 -13.02 -3.65
N PRO A 114 -11.11 -11.84 -3.07
CA PRO A 114 -11.88 -11.77 -1.82
C PRO A 114 -13.22 -12.50 -1.97
N LYS A 115 -13.67 -13.21 -0.93
CA LYS A 115 -15.05 -13.75 -0.90
C LYS A 115 -16.04 -12.58 -1.00
N GLU A 116 -17.06 -12.76 -1.84
CA GLU A 116 -18.21 -11.86 -1.82
C GLU A 116 -18.99 -12.12 -0.53
N ASP A 117 -19.32 -11.05 0.20
CA ASP A 117 -20.20 -11.15 1.37
C ASP A 117 -21.61 -11.55 0.88
N ILE A 118 -22.08 -12.74 1.31
CA ILE A 118 -23.43 -13.28 1.02
C ILE A 118 -24.46 -12.69 1.99
#